data_AF-A0AA95F9H5-F1
#
_entry.id   AF-A0AA95F9H5-F1
#
_cell.length_a   1.000
_cell.length_b   1.000
_cell.length_c   1.000
_cell.angle_alpha   90.00
_cell.angle_beta   90.00
_cell.angle_gamma   90.00
#
_symmetry.space_group_name_H-M   'P 1'
#
loop_
_entity.id
_entity.type
_entity.pdbx_description
1 polymer ?
#
loop_
_entity_poly.entity_id
_entity_poly.type
_entity_poly.pdbx_seq_one_letter_code
_entity_poly.pdbx_strand_id
1 'polypeptide(L)'
;MTDFRPPSGFEEALRPPVQPARARITRSVLGRAGEGRGQGARATLARVARRAPEAMVKITGKTHDAGHLARHLDYISRNGRLSLEGPDGERLKGRAEVRTLADDWAGELSAEPMRRRAAVSMSIVLSMPAGIAPFRVEDASRAFAEHVFGERFSYVFVLHDEDRHPHVHLTVRMSGRDGARLNPRKADLQRWREVFAAALRERGVEAEATPRRTRGVVRKAERTSVRKARERFEAGAGPMPKVLAGALREAAGGEGEGAVWERQAIERQRLIRRAYVAEALALARSDDPQDRELGRSVEAFVRSLPKPETRRMRLRDEIAAVRDRADSGATRSPDPDPRGRSR
;
A
#
# COMPACT_ATOMS: atom_id res chain seq x y z
N MET A 1 11.18 -33.26 -11.94
CA MET A 1 11.20 -31.79 -11.77
C MET A 1 10.77 -31.19 -13.10
N THR A 2 9.51 -30.79 -13.20
CA THR A 2 8.92 -30.24 -14.43
C THR A 2 9.21 -28.74 -14.48
N ASP A 3 9.75 -28.28 -15.61
CA ASP A 3 10.06 -26.87 -15.87
C ASP A 3 8.78 -26.03 -15.94
N PHE A 4 8.29 -25.59 -14.77
CA PHE A 4 7.29 -24.55 -14.67
C PHE A 4 7.89 -23.24 -15.21
N ARG A 5 7.62 -22.94 -16.48
CA ARG A 5 7.84 -21.62 -17.06
C ARG A 5 6.53 -20.83 -16.91
N PRO A 6 6.43 -19.86 -15.97
CA PRO A 6 5.26 -18.99 -15.94
C PRO A 6 5.17 -18.28 -17.30
N PRO A 7 3.97 -18.19 -17.93
CA PRO A 7 3.79 -17.39 -19.14
C PRO A 7 4.37 -15.98 -18.92
N SER A 8 5.21 -15.55 -19.86
CA SER A 8 5.81 -14.23 -19.88
C SER A 8 4.73 -13.16 -19.70
N GLY A 9 4.80 -12.39 -18.61
CA GLY A 9 3.90 -11.26 -18.38
C GLY A 9 3.14 -11.27 -17.05
N PHE A 10 3.09 -12.38 -16.29
CA PHE A 10 2.46 -12.37 -14.96
C PHE A 10 3.14 -11.36 -14.04
N GLU A 11 4.45 -11.49 -13.80
CA GLU A 11 5.22 -10.53 -13.00
C GLU A 11 5.17 -9.11 -13.60
N GLU A 12 5.14 -8.97 -14.93
CA GLU A 12 5.09 -7.69 -15.61
C GLU A 12 3.75 -6.97 -15.38
N ALA A 13 2.63 -7.72 -15.37
CA ALA A 13 1.31 -7.21 -14.99
C ALA A 13 1.25 -6.80 -13.50
N LEU A 14 2.03 -7.45 -12.63
CA LEU A 14 2.16 -7.10 -11.22
C LEU A 14 3.14 -5.93 -10.98
N ARG A 15 4.06 -5.62 -11.88
CA ARG A 15 5.02 -4.51 -11.73
C ARG A 15 4.35 -3.14 -11.88
N PRO A 16 4.69 -2.16 -11.02
CA PRO A 16 4.14 -0.81 -11.15
C PRO A 16 4.48 -0.25 -12.54
N PRO A 17 3.58 0.52 -13.18
CA PRO A 17 3.82 1.09 -14.51
C PRO A 17 4.86 2.20 -14.38
N VAL A 18 6.12 1.79 -14.34
CA VAL A 18 7.28 2.66 -14.32
C VAL A 18 7.97 2.39 -15.63
N GLN A 19 7.99 3.39 -16.53
CA GLN A 19 8.76 3.29 -17.76
C GLN A 19 10.25 3.22 -17.37
N PRO A 20 10.96 2.12 -17.65
CA PRO A 20 12.35 1.96 -17.23
C PRO A 20 13.25 3.06 -17.80
N ALA A 21 12.94 3.56 -19.01
CA ALA A 21 13.65 4.68 -19.65
C ALA A 21 13.49 6.05 -18.93
N ARG A 22 12.41 6.25 -18.15
CA ARG A 22 12.18 7.46 -17.34
C ARG A 22 12.47 7.27 -15.86
N ALA A 23 12.63 6.02 -15.42
CA ALA A 23 13.19 5.72 -14.13
C ALA A 23 14.70 5.89 -14.22
N ARG A 24 15.20 7.07 -13.84
CA ARG A 24 16.53 7.11 -13.24
C ARG A 24 16.44 6.24 -11.98
N ILE A 25 16.67 4.95 -12.15
CA ILE A 25 16.83 3.98 -11.07
C ILE A 25 18.07 4.49 -10.34
N THR A 26 17.84 5.22 -9.26
CA THR A 26 18.88 5.46 -8.24
C THR A 26 19.56 4.12 -8.04
N ARG A 27 20.91 4.04 -8.12
CA ARG A 27 21.68 2.81 -7.87
C ARG A 27 21.00 2.11 -6.71
N SER A 28 20.27 1.03 -7.03
CA SER A 28 19.21 0.56 -6.15
C SER A 28 19.86 0.26 -4.84
N VAL A 29 19.20 0.65 -3.76
CA VAL A 29 19.69 0.43 -2.41
C VAL A 29 19.86 -1.06 -2.08
N LEU A 30 19.42 -1.91 -3.01
CA LEU A 30 19.39 -3.35 -2.92
C LEU A 30 20.11 -3.91 -4.15
N GLY A 31 21.02 -4.85 -3.90
CA GLY A 31 21.72 -5.61 -4.93
C GLY A 31 20.78 -6.35 -5.90
N ARG A 32 21.34 -6.73 -7.05
CA ARG A 32 20.63 -7.37 -8.16
C ARG A 32 20.18 -8.77 -7.74
N ALA A 33 18.87 -9.01 -7.58
CA ALA A 33 18.35 -10.35 -7.29
C ALA A 33 18.37 -11.22 -8.57
N GLY A 34 19.26 -12.21 -8.60
CA GLY A 34 19.36 -13.26 -9.62
C GLY A 34 18.84 -14.61 -9.14
N GLU A 35 18.28 -15.37 -10.08
CA GLU A 35 18.17 -16.85 -10.10
C GLU A 35 17.31 -17.54 -9.01
N GLY A 36 15.98 -17.50 -9.20
CA GLY A 36 14.99 -18.31 -8.45
C GLY A 36 13.55 -18.22 -9.00
N ARG A 37 13.40 -17.82 -10.27
CA ARG A 37 12.16 -17.21 -10.81
C ARG A 37 10.94 -18.15 -10.87
N GLY A 38 11.12 -19.45 -11.09
CA GLY A 38 10.01 -20.41 -11.20
C GLY A 38 9.36 -20.79 -9.86
N GLN A 39 10.17 -21.21 -8.87
CA GLN A 39 9.68 -21.59 -7.54
C GLN A 39 9.15 -20.37 -6.75
N GLY A 40 9.79 -19.21 -6.92
CA GLY A 40 9.33 -17.94 -6.35
C GLY A 40 7.96 -17.50 -6.89
N ALA A 41 7.70 -17.67 -8.18
CA ALA A 41 6.42 -17.34 -8.80
C ALA A 41 5.28 -18.24 -8.29
N ARG A 42 5.49 -19.56 -8.23
CA ARG A 42 4.51 -20.51 -7.67
C ARG A 42 4.16 -20.20 -6.22
N ALA A 43 5.17 -19.96 -5.38
CA ALA A 43 4.95 -19.64 -3.97
C ALA A 43 4.22 -18.30 -3.79
N THR A 44 4.53 -17.31 -4.63
CA THR A 44 3.81 -16.01 -4.66
C THR A 44 2.35 -16.22 -5.05
N LEU A 45 2.10 -16.98 -6.11
CA LEU A 45 0.75 -17.28 -6.58
C LEU A 45 -0.08 -17.99 -5.51
N ALA A 46 0.52 -18.96 -4.80
CA ALA A 46 -0.11 -19.64 -3.68
C ALA A 46 -0.51 -18.68 -2.54
N ARG A 47 0.40 -17.80 -2.12
CA ARG A 47 0.11 -16.80 -1.08
C ARG A 47 -0.96 -15.80 -1.50
N VAL A 48 -0.94 -15.37 -2.76
CA VAL A 48 -1.97 -14.48 -3.31
C VAL A 48 -3.34 -15.16 -3.32
N ALA A 49 -3.41 -16.40 -3.80
CA ALA A 49 -4.66 -17.17 -3.85
C ALA A 49 -5.25 -17.39 -2.43
N ARG A 50 -4.39 -17.65 -1.45
CA ARG A 50 -4.77 -17.79 -0.03
C ARG A 50 -5.00 -16.47 0.71
N ARG A 51 -4.78 -15.33 0.05
CA ARG A 51 -4.94 -13.97 0.61
C ARG A 51 -4.03 -13.73 1.82
N ALA A 52 -2.77 -14.14 1.70
CA ALA A 52 -1.73 -13.85 2.69
C ALA A 52 -1.75 -12.35 3.11
N PRO A 53 -1.51 -12.04 4.39
CA PRO A 53 -1.40 -10.68 4.89
C PRO A 53 -0.43 -9.81 4.07
N GLU A 54 -0.82 -8.57 3.81
CA GLU A 54 -0.04 -7.66 2.97
C GLU A 54 0.89 -6.79 3.81
N ALA A 55 2.19 -6.93 3.60
CA ALA A 55 3.21 -6.13 4.26
C ALA A 55 3.18 -4.69 3.74
N MET A 56 3.15 -3.73 4.67
CA MET A 56 3.00 -2.32 4.33
C MET A 56 4.24 -1.53 4.72
N VAL A 57 4.84 -0.88 3.72
CA VAL A 57 5.89 0.13 3.89
C VAL A 57 5.36 1.47 3.40
N LYS A 58 5.49 2.52 4.21
CA LYS A 58 5.06 3.88 3.87
C LYS A 58 6.10 4.89 4.31
N ILE A 59 6.42 5.85 3.45
CA ILE A 59 7.11 7.07 3.87
C ILE A 59 6.05 8.01 4.43
N THR A 60 6.22 8.45 5.67
CA THR A 60 5.24 9.31 6.38
C THR A 60 5.66 10.77 6.41
N GLY A 61 6.95 11.07 6.33
CA GLY A 61 7.44 12.44 6.38
C GLY A 61 8.95 12.57 6.23
N LYS A 62 9.41 13.81 6.32
CA LYS A 62 10.82 14.19 6.36
C LYS A 62 10.99 15.32 7.37
N THR A 63 12.14 15.37 8.02
CA THR A 63 12.53 16.48 8.89
C THR A 63 13.64 17.29 8.25
N HIS A 64 13.73 18.57 8.61
CA HIS A 64 14.63 19.53 7.95
C HIS A 64 15.59 20.23 8.90
N ASP A 65 15.44 20.03 10.21
CA ASP A 65 16.25 20.64 11.25
C ASP A 65 16.29 19.73 12.49
N ALA A 66 17.25 19.97 13.38
CA ALA A 66 17.44 19.22 14.63
C ALA A 66 16.18 19.24 15.50
N GLY A 67 15.55 20.42 15.70
CA GLY A 67 14.36 20.53 16.53
C GLY A 67 13.17 19.71 16.01
N HIS A 68 12.96 19.69 14.70
CA HIS A 68 11.93 18.88 14.05
C HIS A 68 12.25 17.38 14.15
N LEU A 69 13.52 16.99 13.96
CA LEU A 69 13.94 15.61 14.16
C LEU A 69 13.74 15.17 15.63
N ALA A 70 14.19 15.95 16.60
CA ALA A 70 14.03 15.67 18.02
C ALA A 70 12.55 15.51 18.39
N ARG A 71 11.66 16.42 17.95
CA ARG A 71 10.21 16.27 18.18
C ARG A 71 9.63 15.00 17.55
N HIS A 72 10.11 14.63 16.36
CA HIS A 72 9.68 13.39 15.70
C HIS A 72 10.12 12.15 16.50
N LEU A 73 11.40 12.10 16.89
CA LEU A 73 11.97 11.01 17.68
C LEU A 73 11.35 10.91 19.07
N ASP A 74 11.09 12.04 19.74
CA ASP A 74 10.34 12.11 21.00
C ASP A 74 8.92 11.54 20.82
N TYR A 75 8.24 11.89 19.73
CA TYR A 75 6.90 11.38 19.45
C TYR A 75 6.90 9.85 19.29
N ILE A 76 7.79 9.30 18.46
CA ILE A 76 7.86 7.85 18.22
C ILE A 76 8.43 7.09 19.42
N SER A 77 9.27 7.69 20.25
CA SER A 77 9.77 7.04 21.48
C SER A 77 8.82 7.17 22.67
N ARG A 78 7.61 7.73 22.47
CA ARG A 78 6.66 8.07 23.55
C ARG A 78 7.33 8.92 24.65
N ASN A 79 8.08 9.95 24.23
CA ASN A 79 8.89 10.83 25.06
C ASN A 79 10.03 10.09 25.80
N GLY A 80 10.71 9.18 25.11
CA GLY A 80 11.82 8.39 25.65
C GLY A 80 11.41 7.22 26.55
N ARG A 81 10.12 6.87 26.60
CA ARG A 81 9.62 5.68 27.32
C ARG A 81 9.97 4.40 26.57
N LEU A 82 9.92 4.44 25.24
CA LEU A 82 10.36 3.36 24.37
C LEU A 82 11.80 3.62 23.94
N SER A 83 12.62 2.57 23.94
CA SER A 83 13.99 2.64 23.43
C SER A 83 13.99 2.61 21.90
N LEU A 84 14.73 3.52 21.30
CA LEU A 84 15.05 3.46 19.87
C LEU A 84 16.23 2.53 19.67
N GLU A 85 16.15 1.64 18.69
CA GLU A 85 17.24 0.74 18.32
C GLU A 85 17.92 1.23 17.04
N GLY A 86 19.25 1.29 17.02
CA GLY A 86 20.03 1.65 15.84
C GLY A 86 20.69 0.45 15.13
N PRO A 87 21.52 0.70 14.09
CA PRO A 87 22.09 -0.33 13.23
C PRO A 87 22.98 -1.36 13.93
N ASP A 88 23.68 -0.97 14.99
CA ASP A 88 24.65 -1.81 15.70
C ASP A 88 24.02 -2.47 16.94
N GLY A 89 22.69 -2.41 17.05
CA GLY A 89 21.92 -2.90 18.20
C GLY A 89 21.97 -1.95 19.40
N GLU A 90 22.50 -0.73 19.23
CA GLU A 90 22.51 0.29 20.26
C GLU A 90 21.06 0.69 20.62
N ARG A 91 20.80 0.88 21.92
CA ARG A 91 19.49 1.29 22.41
C ARG A 91 19.56 2.68 23.00
N LEU A 92 18.94 3.64 22.32
CA LEU A 92 18.82 5.01 22.80
C LEU A 92 17.60 5.13 23.71
N LYS A 93 17.81 5.55 24.96
CA LYS A 93 16.75 5.68 25.97
C LYS A 93 16.69 7.09 26.54
N GLY A 94 15.47 7.59 26.70
CA GLY A 94 15.22 8.91 27.27
C GLY A 94 15.43 10.06 26.29
N ARG A 95 14.96 11.25 26.69
CA ARG A 95 14.93 12.44 25.83
C ARG A 95 16.30 13.05 25.55
N ALA A 96 17.28 12.83 26.44
CA ALA A 96 18.61 13.41 26.27
C ALA A 96 19.33 12.79 25.06
N GLU A 97 19.39 11.45 25.00
CA GLU A 97 20.00 10.72 23.90
C GLU A 97 19.29 10.97 22.56
N VAL A 98 17.96 11.07 22.58
CA VAL A 98 17.16 11.46 21.40
C VAL A 98 17.56 12.84 20.87
N ARG A 99 17.74 13.83 21.75
CA ARG A 99 18.17 15.17 21.35
C ARG A 99 19.59 15.17 20.80
N THR A 100 20.52 14.48 21.47
CA THR A 100 21.90 14.33 21.00
C THR A 100 21.94 13.74 19.59
N LEU A 101 21.22 12.63 19.34
CA LEU A 101 21.13 12.04 18.00
C LEU A 101 20.60 13.04 16.95
N ALA A 102 19.57 13.80 17.32
CA ALA A 102 18.97 14.77 16.42
C ALA A 102 19.92 15.93 16.08
N ASP A 103 20.67 16.41 17.07
CA ASP A 103 21.69 17.44 16.91
C ASP A 103 22.86 16.92 16.07
N ASP A 104 23.33 15.70 16.31
CA ASP A 104 24.40 15.06 15.53
C ASP A 104 24.03 14.95 14.06
N TRP A 105 22.84 14.42 13.75
CA TRP A 105 22.38 14.25 12.37
C TRP A 105 22.19 15.60 11.64
N ALA A 106 21.73 16.63 12.35
CA ALA A 106 21.59 17.98 11.79
C ALA A 106 22.95 18.68 11.64
N GLY A 107 23.89 18.41 12.56
CA GLY A 107 25.27 18.89 12.51
C GLY A 107 26.01 18.35 11.29
N GLU A 108 25.89 17.04 11.02
CA GLU A 108 26.44 16.42 9.81
C GLU A 108 25.91 17.08 8.53
N LEU A 109 24.61 17.37 8.45
CA LEU A 109 24.04 18.07 7.30
C LEU A 109 24.55 19.52 7.18
N SER A 110 24.74 20.20 8.32
CA SER A 110 25.21 21.59 8.36
C SER A 110 26.66 21.73 7.91
N ALA A 111 27.47 20.68 8.12
CA ALA A 111 28.83 20.57 7.61
C ALA A 111 28.90 20.43 6.08
N GLU A 112 27.79 20.11 5.39
CA GLU A 112 27.69 20.07 3.92
C GLU A 112 27.29 21.45 3.34
N PRO A 113 28.22 22.28 2.81
CA PRO A 113 27.96 23.70 2.51
C PRO A 113 26.85 23.91 1.47
N MET A 114 26.77 23.03 0.47
CA MET A 114 25.76 23.10 -0.60
C MET A 114 24.40 22.50 -0.22
N ARG A 115 24.23 21.95 0.99
CA ARG A 115 23.05 21.14 1.34
C ARG A 115 22.29 21.58 2.58
N ARG A 116 22.57 22.77 3.12
CA ARG A 116 21.93 23.34 4.32
C ARG A 116 20.39 23.37 4.31
N ARG A 117 19.73 23.33 3.14
CA ARG A 117 18.26 23.31 3.02
C ARG A 117 17.65 21.93 2.79
N ALA A 118 18.47 20.89 2.72
CA ALA A 118 17.99 19.56 2.42
C ALA A 118 17.36 18.90 3.66
N ALA A 119 16.65 17.78 3.47
CA ALA A 119 16.09 17.05 4.60
C ALA A 119 17.19 16.39 5.43
N VAL A 120 17.06 16.40 6.77
CA VAL A 120 17.94 15.70 7.71
C VAL A 120 17.59 14.22 7.73
N SER A 121 16.31 13.90 7.88
CA SER A 121 15.82 12.53 7.99
C SER A 121 14.58 12.26 7.14
N MET A 122 14.26 10.97 6.99
CA MET A 122 13.01 10.49 6.42
C MET A 122 12.39 9.43 7.33
N SER A 123 11.10 9.60 7.60
CA SER A 123 10.31 8.70 8.43
C SER A 123 9.62 7.65 7.56
N ILE A 124 9.79 6.39 7.92
CA ILE A 124 9.20 5.21 7.31
C ILE A 124 8.37 4.48 8.38
N VAL A 125 7.23 3.94 8.00
CA VAL A 125 6.43 3.02 8.82
C VAL A 125 6.35 1.67 8.13
N LEU A 126 6.72 0.63 8.86
CA LEU A 126 6.55 -0.78 8.53
C LEU A 126 5.37 -1.30 9.36
N SER A 127 4.37 -1.92 8.76
CA SER A 127 3.18 -2.36 9.50
C SER A 127 2.61 -3.66 8.97
N MET A 128 1.99 -4.43 9.87
CA MET A 128 1.23 -5.64 9.54
C MET A 128 -0.24 -5.54 9.96
N PRO A 129 -1.14 -6.32 9.34
CA PRO A 129 -2.50 -6.49 9.84
C PRO A 129 -2.56 -7.01 11.28
N ALA A 130 -3.74 -6.94 11.89
CA ALA A 130 -3.96 -7.44 13.24
C ALA A 130 -3.73 -8.95 13.33
N GLY A 131 -3.31 -9.43 14.50
CA GLY A 131 -3.10 -10.86 14.76
C GLY A 131 -1.68 -11.37 14.48
N ILE A 132 -0.77 -10.50 14.03
CA ILE A 132 0.65 -10.84 13.88
C ILE A 132 1.39 -10.49 15.18
N ALA A 133 2.23 -11.39 15.66
CA ALA A 133 2.99 -11.19 16.90
C ALA A 133 3.94 -9.98 16.76
N PRO A 134 3.86 -8.96 17.65
CA PRO A 134 4.65 -7.72 17.52
C PRO A 134 6.17 -7.96 17.46
N PHE A 135 6.70 -8.87 18.28
CA PHE A 135 8.14 -9.19 18.29
C PHE A 135 8.65 -9.73 16.95
N ARG A 136 7.82 -10.46 16.18
CA ARG A 136 8.19 -10.92 14.83
C ARG A 136 8.23 -9.77 13.82
N VAL A 137 7.34 -8.79 14.00
CA VAL A 137 7.31 -7.58 13.17
C VAL A 137 8.52 -6.71 13.46
N GLU A 138 8.90 -6.57 14.73
CA GLU A 138 10.12 -5.88 15.14
C GLU A 138 11.37 -6.54 14.58
N ASP A 139 11.51 -7.86 14.74
CA ASP A 139 12.67 -8.58 14.24
C ASP A 139 12.76 -8.57 12.71
N ALA A 140 11.62 -8.66 12.01
CA ALA A 140 11.58 -8.50 10.56
C ALA A 140 11.94 -7.07 10.13
N SER A 141 11.57 -6.08 10.94
CA SER A 141 11.89 -4.67 10.68
C SER A 141 13.37 -4.38 10.89
N ARG A 142 14.01 -5.01 11.88
CA ARG A 142 15.46 -4.98 12.10
C ARG A 142 16.21 -5.49 10.88
N ALA A 143 15.93 -6.72 10.44
CA ALA A 143 16.58 -7.28 9.25
C ALA A 143 16.28 -6.49 7.97
N PHE A 144 15.06 -5.95 7.83
CA PHE A 144 14.75 -5.03 6.74
C PHE A 144 15.62 -3.77 6.79
N ALA A 145 15.75 -3.13 7.95
CA ALA A 145 16.50 -1.90 8.11
C ALA A 145 18.00 -2.13 7.88
N GLU A 146 18.55 -3.23 8.38
CA GLU A 146 19.92 -3.65 8.13
C GLU A 146 20.16 -3.89 6.63
N HIS A 147 19.33 -4.71 5.98
CA HIS A 147 19.50 -5.06 4.57
C HIS A 147 19.34 -3.86 3.62
N VAL A 148 18.43 -2.92 3.94
CA VAL A 148 18.17 -1.76 3.09
C VAL A 148 19.11 -0.61 3.43
N PHE A 149 19.40 -0.34 4.70
CA PHE A 149 20.08 0.89 5.10
C PHE A 149 21.43 0.67 5.77
N GLY A 150 21.68 -0.48 6.42
CA GLY A 150 22.82 -0.72 7.32
C GLY A 150 24.18 -0.35 6.76
N GLU A 151 24.45 -0.71 5.50
CA GLU A 151 25.75 -0.43 4.88
C GLU A 151 26.03 1.08 4.66
N ARG A 152 24.99 1.90 4.46
CA ARG A 152 25.16 3.25 3.91
C ARG A 152 24.49 4.36 4.68
N PHE A 153 23.43 4.10 5.42
CA PHE A 153 22.65 5.12 6.09
C PHE A 153 22.48 4.76 7.56
N SER A 154 22.70 5.75 8.43
CA SER A 154 22.30 5.63 9.84
C SER A 154 20.77 5.62 9.94
N TYR A 155 20.24 4.83 10.87
CA TYR A 155 18.81 4.76 11.13
C TYR A 155 18.54 4.47 12.60
N VAL A 156 17.33 4.76 13.04
CA VAL A 156 16.80 4.29 14.33
C VAL A 156 15.38 3.83 14.16
N PHE A 157 14.96 2.82 14.91
CA PHE A 157 13.59 2.32 14.86
C PHE A 157 13.02 1.94 16.22
N VAL A 158 11.70 1.87 16.30
CA VAL A 158 10.96 1.48 17.50
C VAL A 158 9.66 0.79 17.13
N LEU A 159 9.34 -0.30 17.84
CA LEU A 159 8.07 -1.01 17.74
C LEU A 159 6.98 -0.29 18.54
N HIS A 160 5.82 -0.10 17.92
CA HIS A 160 4.56 0.28 18.55
C HIS A 160 3.58 -0.89 18.46
N ASP A 161 3.08 -1.34 19.60
CA ASP A 161 2.13 -2.47 19.74
C ASP A 161 0.81 -2.07 20.42
N GLU A 162 0.68 -0.81 20.84
CA GLU A 162 -0.51 -0.26 21.52
C GLU A 162 -1.76 -0.24 20.62
N ASP A 163 -1.57 -0.27 19.29
CA ASP A 163 -2.64 -0.31 18.31
C ASP A 163 -3.01 -1.74 17.90
N ARG A 164 -4.21 -1.92 17.34
CA ARG A 164 -4.66 -3.21 16.76
C ARG A 164 -3.73 -3.75 15.65
N HIS A 165 -2.83 -2.92 15.13
CA HIS A 165 -1.89 -3.24 14.06
C HIS A 165 -0.45 -3.00 14.53
N PRO A 166 0.37 -4.05 14.71
CA PRO A 166 1.76 -3.87 15.07
C PRO A 166 2.50 -3.12 13.97
N HIS A 167 3.24 -2.09 14.35
CA HIS A 167 3.99 -1.27 13.41
C HIS A 167 5.30 -0.76 14.00
N VAL A 168 6.29 -0.60 13.14
CA VAL A 168 7.59 -0.05 13.48
C VAL A 168 7.73 1.32 12.83
N HIS A 169 8.09 2.30 13.64
CA HIS A 169 8.57 3.59 13.17
C HIS A 169 10.07 3.48 12.91
N LEU A 170 10.50 3.73 11.67
CA LEU A 170 11.89 3.72 11.24
C LEU A 170 12.26 5.11 10.73
N THR A 171 13.24 5.76 11.34
CA THR A 171 13.76 7.06 10.92
C THR A 171 15.15 6.86 10.34
N VAL A 172 15.35 7.27 9.09
CA VAL A 172 16.62 7.09 8.36
C VAL A 172 17.25 8.45 8.07
N ARG A 173 18.55 8.57 8.29
CA ARG A 173 19.33 9.75 7.93
C ARG A 173 19.40 9.88 6.42
N MET A 174 19.15 11.08 5.91
CA MET A 174 19.06 11.30 4.46
C MET A 174 20.42 11.40 3.78
N SER A 175 21.46 11.77 4.52
CA SER A 175 22.86 11.71 4.09
C SER A 175 23.44 10.36 4.51
N GLY A 176 24.05 9.67 3.55
CA GLY A 176 24.75 8.42 3.78
C GLY A 176 26.21 8.63 4.17
N ARG A 177 26.85 7.57 4.66
CA ARG A 177 28.27 7.53 5.04
C ARG A 177 29.21 7.80 3.86
N ASP A 178 28.75 7.52 2.64
CA ASP A 178 29.45 7.75 1.37
C ASP A 178 29.16 9.14 0.75
N GLY A 179 28.44 10.02 1.47
CA GLY A 179 27.98 11.31 0.97
C GLY A 179 26.82 11.22 -0.04
N ALA A 180 26.36 10.02 -0.38
CA ALA A 180 25.18 9.83 -1.22
C ALA A 180 23.91 10.16 -0.44
N ARG A 181 22.87 10.59 -1.16
CA ARG A 181 21.58 10.93 -0.56
C ARG A 181 20.51 9.91 -0.85
N LEU A 182 19.71 9.64 0.17
CA LEU A 182 18.55 8.78 0.05
C LEU A 182 17.46 9.48 -0.78
N ASN A 183 17.05 8.86 -1.90
CA ASN A 183 16.02 9.41 -2.79
C ASN A 183 15.07 8.31 -3.32
N PRO A 184 14.26 7.69 -2.45
CA PRO A 184 13.38 6.60 -2.86
C PRO A 184 12.32 7.07 -3.85
N ARG A 185 12.11 6.26 -4.87
CA ARG A 185 11.07 6.41 -5.89
C ARG A 185 9.98 5.35 -5.69
N LYS A 186 8.95 5.38 -6.55
CA LYS A 186 7.81 4.46 -6.46
C LYS A 186 8.23 2.99 -6.59
N ALA A 187 9.22 2.69 -7.44
CA ALA A 187 9.76 1.35 -7.60
C ALA A 187 10.48 0.87 -6.33
N ASP A 188 11.28 1.74 -5.70
CA ASP A 188 11.96 1.42 -4.44
C ASP A 188 10.96 1.08 -3.33
N LEU A 189 9.86 1.82 -3.22
CA LEU A 189 8.80 1.51 -2.26
C LEU A 189 8.15 0.16 -2.48
N GLN A 190 8.00 -0.29 -3.72
CA GLN A 190 7.49 -1.63 -4.01
C GLN A 190 8.51 -2.68 -3.57
N ARG A 191 9.78 -2.47 -3.93
CA ARG A 191 10.87 -3.36 -3.55
C ARG A 191 11.03 -3.45 -2.03
N TRP A 192 10.92 -2.34 -1.30
CA TRP A 192 10.96 -2.33 0.16
C TRP A 192 9.84 -3.18 0.78
N ARG A 193 8.63 -3.16 0.20
CA ARG A 193 7.55 -4.05 0.67
C ARG A 193 7.88 -5.51 0.44
N GLU A 194 8.47 -5.84 -0.70
CA GLU A 194 8.89 -7.21 -1.02
C GLU A 194 10.00 -7.71 -0.08
N VAL A 195 11.00 -6.87 0.21
CA VAL A 195 12.07 -7.18 1.18
C VAL A 195 11.47 -7.38 2.57
N PHE A 196 10.60 -6.48 3.02
CA PHE A 196 9.97 -6.62 4.33
C PHE A 196 9.09 -7.87 4.42
N ALA A 197 8.32 -8.19 3.37
CA ALA A 197 7.56 -9.43 3.30
C ALA A 197 8.46 -10.68 3.30
N ALA A 198 9.64 -10.62 2.67
CA ALA A 198 10.61 -11.72 2.74
C ALA A 198 11.16 -11.89 4.16
N ALA A 199 11.59 -10.80 4.81
CA ALA A 199 12.09 -10.82 6.18
C ALA A 199 11.05 -11.36 7.18
N LEU A 200 9.76 -11.04 6.97
CA LEU A 200 8.64 -11.59 7.74
C LEU A 200 8.49 -13.11 7.54
N ARG A 201 8.57 -13.59 6.31
CA ARG A 201 8.47 -15.03 5.99
C ARG A 201 9.60 -15.85 6.59
N GLU A 202 10.82 -15.32 6.57
CA GLU A 202 11.98 -15.94 7.24
C GLU A 202 11.75 -16.10 8.75
N ARG A 203 10.88 -15.26 9.35
CA ARG A 203 10.48 -15.29 10.76
C ARG A 203 9.17 -16.02 11.01
N GLY A 204 8.73 -16.83 10.04
CA GLY A 204 7.51 -17.63 10.16
C GLY A 204 6.20 -16.81 10.12
N VAL A 205 6.24 -15.58 9.63
CA VAL A 205 5.04 -14.78 9.39
C VAL A 205 4.66 -14.89 7.92
N GLU A 206 3.48 -15.44 7.64
CA GLU A 206 2.94 -15.43 6.29
C GLU A 206 2.67 -13.98 5.86
N ALA A 207 3.38 -13.53 4.83
CA ALA A 207 3.29 -12.17 4.32
C ALA A 207 3.53 -12.14 2.81
N GLU A 208 2.85 -11.21 2.14
CA GLU A 208 3.05 -10.90 0.74
C GLU A 208 3.06 -9.38 0.51
N ALA A 209 3.56 -8.93 -0.63
CA ALA A 209 3.68 -7.52 -0.98
C ALA A 209 3.14 -7.23 -2.39
N THR A 210 1.87 -7.56 -2.66
CA THR A 210 1.29 -7.34 -3.97
C THR A 210 0.60 -5.96 -4.11
N PRO A 211 0.77 -5.29 -5.26
CA PRO A 211 0.03 -4.06 -5.52
C PRO A 211 -1.48 -4.29 -5.55
N ARG A 212 -2.29 -3.38 -4.99
CA ARG A 212 -3.76 -3.52 -4.89
C ARG A 212 -4.49 -4.06 -6.13
N ARG A 213 -4.03 -3.69 -7.32
CA ARG A 213 -4.62 -4.13 -8.60
C ARG A 213 -4.55 -5.65 -8.81
N THR A 214 -3.53 -6.31 -8.28
CA THR A 214 -3.37 -7.78 -8.37
C THR A 214 -4.47 -8.51 -7.59
N ARG A 215 -5.08 -7.82 -6.62
CA ARG A 215 -6.20 -8.29 -5.78
C ARG A 215 -7.56 -7.80 -6.27
N GLY A 216 -7.66 -7.32 -7.51
CA GLY A 216 -8.92 -6.85 -8.09
C GLY A 216 -9.41 -5.49 -7.57
N VAL A 217 -8.67 -4.84 -6.66
CA VAL A 217 -9.10 -3.57 -6.06
C VAL A 217 -8.66 -2.40 -6.93
N VAL A 218 -9.61 -1.85 -7.70
CA VAL A 218 -9.40 -0.64 -8.54
C VAL A 218 -9.56 0.65 -7.74
N ARG A 219 -10.48 0.65 -6.77
CA ARG A 219 -10.83 1.83 -5.98
C ARG A 219 -9.71 2.19 -5.01
N LYS A 220 -9.35 3.47 -4.96
CA LYS A 220 -8.53 3.99 -3.86
C LYS A 220 -9.40 4.08 -2.61
N ALA A 221 -8.83 3.67 -1.48
CA ALA A 221 -9.43 3.94 -0.19
C ALA A 221 -9.59 5.46 -0.02
N GLU A 222 -10.71 5.87 0.53
CA GLU A 222 -10.95 7.26 0.84
C GLU A 222 -9.98 7.73 1.93
N ARG A 223 -9.53 8.99 1.83
CA ARG A 223 -8.70 9.57 2.88
C ARG A 223 -9.52 9.66 4.17
N THR A 224 -8.92 9.33 5.31
CA THR A 224 -9.60 9.32 6.61
C THR A 224 -10.35 10.63 6.91
N SER A 225 -9.76 11.78 6.57
CA SER A 225 -10.42 13.09 6.75
C SER A 225 -11.68 13.25 5.91
N VAL A 226 -11.66 12.78 4.65
CA VAL A 226 -12.82 12.83 3.75
C VAL A 226 -13.89 11.84 4.22
N ARG A 227 -13.49 10.63 4.64
CA ARG A 227 -14.38 9.62 5.20
C ARG A 227 -15.11 10.15 6.45
N LYS A 228 -14.37 10.68 7.43
CA LYS A 228 -14.94 11.27 8.65
C LYS A 228 -15.85 12.47 8.35
N ALA A 229 -15.52 13.27 7.34
CA ALA A 229 -16.38 14.38 6.92
C ALA A 229 -17.68 13.87 6.29
N ARG A 230 -17.62 12.82 5.47
CA ARG A 230 -18.82 12.17 4.92
C ARG A 230 -19.67 11.54 6.01
N GLU A 231 -19.09 10.75 6.90
CA GLU A 231 -19.81 10.09 8.01
C GLU A 231 -20.57 11.12 8.86
N ARG A 232 -19.96 12.28 9.13
CA ARG A 232 -20.65 13.39 9.81
C ARG A 232 -21.80 13.99 9.01
N PHE A 233 -21.63 14.19 7.71
CA PHE A 233 -22.71 14.66 6.84
C PHE A 233 -23.86 13.65 6.75
N GLU A 234 -23.57 12.36 6.59
CA GLU A 234 -24.54 11.26 6.58
C GLU A 234 -25.32 11.17 7.90
N ALA A 235 -24.67 11.49 9.02
CA ALA A 235 -25.30 11.60 10.34
C ALA A 235 -26.05 12.94 10.57
N GLY A 236 -26.17 13.81 9.55
CA GLY A 236 -26.80 15.13 9.67
C GLY A 236 -25.99 16.17 10.45
N ALA A 237 -24.77 15.83 10.88
CA ALA A 237 -23.92 16.63 11.76
C ALA A 237 -22.84 17.41 10.98
N GLY A 238 -23.25 18.18 9.98
CA GLY A 238 -22.38 19.10 9.24
C GLY A 238 -22.68 19.21 7.75
N PRO A 239 -21.99 20.12 7.04
CA PRO A 239 -22.23 20.34 5.62
C PRO A 239 -21.65 19.21 4.75
N MET A 240 -22.23 19.04 3.57
CA MET A 240 -21.73 18.15 2.52
C MET A 240 -20.24 18.46 2.23
N PRO A 241 -19.32 17.48 2.31
CA PRO A 241 -17.92 17.71 1.99
C PRO A 241 -17.75 18.13 0.53
N LYS A 242 -16.98 19.19 0.25
CA LYS A 242 -16.69 19.68 -1.12
C LYS A 242 -16.16 18.57 -2.05
N VAL A 243 -15.36 17.65 -1.50
CA VAL A 243 -14.80 16.49 -2.22
C VAL A 243 -15.89 15.50 -2.63
N LEU A 244 -16.91 15.30 -1.79
CA LEU A 244 -18.05 14.42 -2.10
C LEU A 244 -18.96 15.08 -3.14
N ALA A 245 -19.30 16.36 -2.94
CA ALA A 245 -20.11 17.12 -3.90
C ALA A 245 -19.44 17.19 -5.29
N GLY A 246 -18.12 17.39 -5.34
CA GLY A 246 -17.35 17.35 -6.58
C GLY A 246 -17.40 15.98 -7.27
N ALA A 247 -17.25 14.89 -6.51
CA ALA A 247 -17.33 13.53 -7.05
C ALA A 247 -18.71 13.19 -7.60
N LEU A 248 -19.80 13.65 -6.96
CA LEU A 248 -21.16 13.47 -7.45
C LEU A 248 -21.41 14.26 -8.74
N ARG A 249 -20.96 15.52 -8.80
CA ARG A 249 -21.04 16.32 -10.04
C ARG A 249 -20.26 15.69 -11.19
N GLU A 250 -19.06 15.18 -10.93
CA GLU A 250 -18.26 14.48 -11.95
C GLU A 250 -18.93 13.17 -12.40
N ALA A 251 -19.60 12.45 -11.50
CA ALA A 251 -20.33 11.24 -11.84
C ALA A 251 -21.58 11.52 -12.70
N ALA A 252 -22.25 12.65 -12.43
CA ALA A 252 -23.41 13.12 -13.20
C ALA A 252 -23.01 13.76 -14.55
N GLY A 253 -21.87 14.47 -14.60
CA GLY A 253 -21.30 14.98 -15.85
C GLY A 253 -20.78 13.85 -16.73
N GLY A 254 -21.09 13.88 -18.02
CA GLY A 254 -20.75 12.85 -19.00
C GLY A 254 -19.25 12.63 -19.27
N GLU A 255 -18.90 12.10 -20.45
CA GLU A 255 -17.50 11.72 -20.74
C GLU A 255 -16.52 12.89 -20.62
N GLY A 256 -15.46 12.70 -19.83
CA GLY A 256 -14.34 13.63 -19.66
C GLY A 256 -13.03 12.85 -19.46
N GLU A 257 -11.93 13.51 -19.10
CA GLU A 257 -10.62 12.85 -18.81
C GLU A 257 -10.76 11.66 -17.84
N GLY A 258 -11.76 11.73 -16.96
CA GLY A 258 -12.15 10.65 -16.08
C GLY A 258 -12.37 9.31 -16.79
N ALA A 259 -13.06 9.32 -17.93
CA ALA A 259 -13.41 8.12 -18.68
C ALA A 259 -12.17 7.42 -19.30
N VAL A 260 -11.12 8.17 -19.63
CA VAL A 260 -9.89 7.61 -20.23
C VAL A 260 -9.14 6.77 -19.21
N TRP A 261 -8.92 7.28 -17.99
CA TRP A 261 -8.22 6.52 -16.96
C TRP A 261 -9.06 5.33 -16.46
N GLU A 262 -10.39 5.45 -16.46
CA GLU A 262 -11.30 4.36 -16.12
C GLU A 262 -11.15 3.20 -17.11
N ARG A 263 -11.18 3.48 -18.41
CA ARG A 263 -10.95 2.47 -19.46
C ARG A 263 -9.59 1.78 -19.28
N GLN A 264 -8.52 2.53 -19.04
CA GLN A 264 -7.20 1.95 -18.79
C GLN A 264 -7.14 1.09 -17.52
N ALA A 265 -7.84 1.50 -16.46
CA ALA A 265 -7.89 0.75 -15.21
C ALA A 265 -8.67 -0.56 -15.37
N ILE A 266 -9.80 -0.54 -16.09
CA ILE A 266 -10.61 -1.72 -16.42
C ILE A 266 -9.81 -2.67 -17.32
N GLU A 267 -9.18 -2.16 -18.37
CA GLU A 267 -8.42 -3.01 -19.30
C GLU A 267 -7.24 -3.68 -18.58
N ARG A 268 -6.55 -2.96 -17.70
CA ARG A 268 -5.51 -3.56 -16.87
C ARG A 268 -6.06 -4.65 -15.94
N GLN A 269 -7.25 -4.47 -15.37
CA GLN A 269 -7.88 -5.52 -14.58
C GLN A 269 -8.25 -6.74 -15.40
N ARG A 270 -8.71 -6.56 -16.65
CA ARG A 270 -8.97 -7.67 -17.57
C ARG A 270 -7.69 -8.45 -17.87
N LEU A 271 -6.58 -7.77 -18.13
CA LEU A 271 -5.28 -8.41 -18.34
C LEU A 271 -4.82 -9.22 -17.12
N ILE A 272 -4.93 -8.66 -15.91
CA ILE A 272 -4.58 -9.37 -14.66
C ILE A 272 -5.45 -10.61 -14.47
N ARG A 273 -6.77 -10.48 -14.67
CA ARG A 273 -7.71 -11.61 -14.57
C ARG A 273 -7.39 -12.70 -15.59
N ARG A 274 -7.13 -12.33 -16.85
CA ARG A 274 -6.72 -13.26 -17.91
C ARG A 274 -5.44 -13.99 -17.54
N ALA A 275 -4.46 -13.30 -16.96
CA ALA A 275 -3.22 -13.92 -16.51
C ALA A 275 -3.49 -14.98 -15.43
N TYR A 276 -4.26 -14.68 -14.38
CA TYR A 276 -4.60 -15.68 -13.38
C TYR A 276 -5.38 -16.88 -13.95
N VAL A 277 -6.31 -16.66 -14.88
CA VAL A 277 -7.06 -17.75 -15.54
C VAL A 277 -6.11 -18.62 -16.35
N ALA A 278 -5.18 -18.02 -17.10
CA ALA A 278 -4.18 -18.76 -17.85
C ALA A 278 -3.30 -19.63 -16.94
N GLU A 279 -2.84 -19.08 -15.80
CA GLU A 279 -2.08 -19.83 -14.78
C GLU A 279 -2.90 -20.97 -14.18
N ALA A 280 -4.17 -20.71 -13.80
CA ALA A 280 -5.04 -21.74 -13.25
C ALA A 280 -5.26 -22.91 -14.23
N LEU A 281 -5.46 -22.61 -15.52
CA LEU A 281 -5.58 -23.61 -16.57
C LEU A 281 -4.28 -24.38 -16.83
N ALA A 282 -3.13 -23.73 -16.74
CA ALA A 282 -1.83 -24.38 -16.85
C ALA A 282 -1.61 -25.36 -15.68
N LEU A 283 -1.88 -24.92 -14.46
CA LEU A 283 -1.78 -25.72 -13.24
C LEU A 283 -2.75 -26.90 -13.23
N ALA A 284 -3.96 -26.73 -13.78
CA ALA A 284 -4.95 -27.81 -13.89
C ALA A 284 -4.50 -28.96 -14.81
N ARG A 285 -3.61 -28.68 -15.78
CA ARG A 285 -3.04 -29.69 -16.69
C ARG A 285 -1.72 -30.30 -16.18
N SER A 286 -1.25 -29.91 -15.00
CA SER A 286 -0.03 -30.46 -14.41
C SER A 286 -0.25 -31.89 -13.90
N ASP A 287 0.76 -32.74 -14.05
CA ASP A 287 0.77 -34.10 -13.49
C ASP A 287 0.93 -34.10 -11.96
N ASP A 288 1.41 -33.01 -11.37
CA ASP A 288 1.56 -32.86 -9.92
C ASP A 288 0.20 -32.57 -9.23
N PRO A 289 -0.25 -33.42 -8.28
CA PRO A 289 -1.46 -33.16 -7.49
C PRO A 289 -1.46 -31.81 -6.75
N GLN A 290 -0.30 -31.34 -6.28
CA GLN A 290 -0.19 -30.06 -5.59
C GLN A 290 -0.43 -28.87 -6.53
N ASP A 291 0.00 -28.98 -7.78
CA ASP A 291 -0.25 -27.95 -8.79
C ASP A 291 -1.74 -27.90 -9.15
N ARG A 292 -2.40 -29.04 -9.27
CA ARG A 292 -3.86 -29.07 -9.50
C ARG A 292 -4.65 -28.45 -8.34
N GLU A 293 -4.22 -28.67 -7.10
CA GLU A 293 -4.80 -27.99 -5.92
C GLU A 293 -4.56 -26.47 -5.95
N LEU A 294 -3.34 -26.04 -6.30
CA LEU A 294 -3.05 -24.62 -6.48
C LEU A 294 -3.90 -24.01 -7.60
N GLY A 295 -4.09 -24.72 -8.72
CA GLY A 295 -4.95 -24.29 -9.82
C GLY A 295 -6.39 -24.02 -9.36
N ARG A 296 -6.97 -24.95 -8.59
CA ARG A 296 -8.30 -24.77 -7.97
C ARG A 296 -8.35 -23.56 -7.04
N SER A 297 -7.31 -23.35 -6.24
CA SER A 297 -7.20 -22.19 -5.34
C SER A 297 -7.13 -20.86 -6.11
N VAL A 298 -6.36 -20.80 -7.20
CA VAL A 298 -6.26 -19.61 -8.05
C VAL A 298 -7.59 -19.33 -8.75
N GLU A 299 -8.27 -20.36 -9.25
CA GLU A 299 -9.59 -20.23 -9.86
C GLU A 299 -10.62 -19.64 -8.87
N ALA A 300 -10.70 -20.20 -7.66
CA ALA A 300 -11.56 -19.70 -6.61
C ALA A 300 -11.22 -18.24 -6.25
N PHE A 301 -9.93 -17.91 -6.18
CA PHE A 301 -9.47 -16.54 -5.96
C PHE A 301 -9.98 -15.59 -7.05
N VAL A 302 -9.82 -15.92 -8.33
CA VAL A 302 -10.26 -15.07 -9.45
C VAL A 302 -11.77 -14.85 -9.43
N ARG A 303 -12.55 -15.92 -9.18
CA ARG A 303 -14.02 -15.84 -9.07
C ARG A 303 -14.45 -14.91 -7.93
N SER A 304 -13.69 -14.87 -6.84
CA SER A 304 -13.95 -14.00 -5.69
C SER A 304 -13.49 -12.54 -5.86
N LEU A 305 -12.86 -12.17 -6.99
CA LEU A 305 -12.39 -10.80 -7.21
C LEU A 305 -13.57 -9.84 -7.44
N PRO A 306 -13.58 -8.67 -6.79
CA PRO A 306 -14.66 -7.69 -6.95
C PRO A 306 -14.71 -7.17 -8.38
N LYS A 307 -15.91 -6.78 -8.84
CA LYS A 307 -16.12 -6.15 -10.15
C LYS A 307 -15.12 -4.99 -10.33
N PRO A 308 -14.42 -4.90 -11.48
CA PRO A 308 -13.44 -3.86 -11.73
C PRO A 308 -14.18 -2.53 -12.01
N GLU A 309 -14.58 -1.88 -10.93
CA GLU A 309 -15.41 -0.69 -10.95
C GLU A 309 -14.71 0.45 -10.22
N THR A 310 -14.77 1.64 -10.80
CA THR A 310 -14.17 2.85 -10.22
C THR A 310 -15.15 3.53 -9.26
N ARG A 311 -14.67 4.52 -8.49
CA ARG A 311 -15.56 5.31 -7.62
C ARG A 311 -16.64 6.03 -8.44
N ARG A 312 -16.26 6.60 -9.59
CA ARG A 312 -17.16 7.39 -10.43
C ARG A 312 -18.19 6.52 -11.14
N MET A 313 -17.81 5.34 -11.66
CA MET A 313 -18.77 4.35 -12.19
C MET A 313 -19.82 4.00 -11.15
N ARG A 314 -19.40 3.64 -9.94
CA ARG A 314 -20.33 3.31 -8.84
C ARG A 314 -21.28 4.46 -8.52
N LEU A 315 -20.75 5.69 -8.38
CA LEU A 315 -21.59 6.87 -8.12
C LEU A 315 -22.58 7.13 -9.27
N ARG A 316 -22.18 6.87 -10.52
CA ARG A 316 -23.07 6.99 -11.68
C ARG A 316 -24.21 5.98 -11.63
N ASP A 317 -23.89 4.71 -11.33
CA ASP A 317 -24.87 3.65 -11.16
C ASP A 317 -25.82 3.95 -9.98
N GLU A 318 -25.30 4.50 -8.87
CA GLU A 318 -26.11 4.95 -7.73
C GLU A 318 -27.03 6.12 -8.09
N ILE A 319 -26.56 7.11 -8.84
CA ILE A 319 -27.36 8.26 -9.32
C ILE A 319 -28.48 7.78 -10.27
N ALA A 320 -28.16 6.90 -11.21
CA ALA A 320 -29.13 6.32 -12.13
C ALA A 320 -30.22 5.55 -11.37
N ALA A 321 -29.83 4.69 -10.41
CA ALA A 321 -30.77 3.93 -9.60
C ALA A 321 -31.68 4.79 -8.69
N VAL A 322 -31.25 5.99 -8.30
CA VAL A 322 -32.11 6.95 -7.57
C VAL A 322 -33.09 7.62 -8.52
N ARG A 323 -32.63 8.00 -9.72
CA ARG A 323 -33.49 8.57 -10.77
C ARG A 323 -34.58 7.59 -11.20
N ASP A 324 -34.22 6.35 -11.48
CA ASP A 324 -35.18 5.30 -11.90
C ASP A 324 -36.24 5.05 -10.82
N ARG A 325 -35.86 5.12 -9.53
CA ARG A 325 -36.79 5.01 -8.39
C ARG A 325 -37.73 6.22 -8.27
N ALA A 326 -37.25 7.42 -8.56
CA ALA A 326 -38.09 8.61 -8.59
C ALA A 326 -39.11 8.54 -9.75
N ASP A 327 -38.66 8.11 -10.93
CA ASP A 327 -39.51 7.99 -12.13
C ASP A 327 -40.56 6.87 -12.01
N SER A 328 -40.23 5.76 -11.34
CA SER A 328 -41.17 4.66 -11.05
C SER A 328 -42.11 4.93 -9.86
N GLY A 329 -41.75 5.85 -8.95
CA GLY A 329 -42.64 6.33 -7.89
C GLY A 329 -43.68 7.34 -8.38
N ALA A 330 -43.34 8.16 -9.39
CA ALA A 330 -44.24 9.14 -10.00
C ALA A 330 -45.33 8.53 -10.89
N THR A 331 -45.16 7.27 -11.33
CA THR A 331 -46.12 6.53 -12.17
C THR A 331 -47.18 5.75 -11.39
N ARG A 332 -47.20 5.86 -10.04
CA ARG A 332 -48.19 5.26 -9.14
C ARG A 332 -48.99 6.33 -8.38
N SER A 333 -49.56 7.31 -9.09
CA SER A 333 -50.71 8.06 -8.55
C SER A 333 -51.97 7.22 -8.77
N PRO A 334 -52.83 7.00 -7.76
CA PRO A 334 -54.11 6.35 -7.97
C PRO A 334 -54.98 7.25 -8.86
N ASP A 335 -55.52 6.69 -9.92
CA ASP A 335 -56.52 7.32 -10.78
C ASP A 335 -57.69 7.78 -9.88
N PRO A 336 -58.15 9.05 -9.95
CA PRO A 336 -59.32 9.47 -9.20
C PRO A 336 -60.55 8.73 -9.74
N ASP A 337 -61.13 7.90 -8.88
CA ASP A 337 -62.35 7.10 -9.14
C ASP A 337 -63.45 7.94 -9.81
N PRO A 338 -63.88 7.60 -11.05
CA PRO A 338 -64.94 8.32 -11.72
C PRO A 338 -66.25 7.56 -11.47
N ARG A 339 -66.87 7.69 -10.27
CA ARG A 339 -68.31 7.42 -10.08
C ARG A 339 -68.81 7.72 -8.66
N GLY A 340 -69.75 8.66 -8.56
CA GLY A 340 -70.53 8.90 -7.36
C GLY A 340 -71.72 9.84 -7.57
N ARG A 341 -72.60 9.53 -8.51
CA ARG A 341 -73.95 10.13 -8.61
C ARG A 341 -74.87 9.49 -7.58
N SER A 342 -75.40 10.29 -6.65
CA SER A 342 -76.75 10.23 -6.01
C SER A 342 -76.69 11.11 -4.76
N ARG A 343 -77.61 12.03 -4.46
CA ARG A 343 -79.04 12.16 -4.78
C ARG A 343 -79.40 13.60 -5.08
#